data_AF-A0A9N9BNR3-F1
#
_entry.id   AF-A0A9N9BNR3-F1
#
_cell.length_a   1.000
_cell.length_b   1.000
_cell.length_c   1.000
_cell.angle_alpha   90.00
_cell.angle_beta   90.00
_cell.angle_gamma   90.00
#
_symmetry.space_group_name_H-M   'P 1'
#
loop_
_entity.id
_entity.type
_entity.pdbx_description
1 polymer ?
#
loop_
_entity_poly.entity_id
_entity_poly.type
_entity_poly.pdbx_seq_one_letter_code
_entity_poly.pdbx_strand_id
1 'polypeptide(L)'
;MSRGITIIAIIAVSISLGILILSLAGDKDGLNIPQDNGTHTGFPAWHPPLEGYNDESLGATIIFSVIVLAICAYFTFKWTSQVPEEFKTTFIDKNINKTSTIEFDRLIAWYATFTSLTGLTFFTLDVGKMWVTTGVLHNAIEVMILYAVHQGGSVKSSSFPAWIIIYVLITTALSLYLSWPADALWFKMQGLVLDYTLVIQFSRIFFGTCKGIGDESHRLFDVENPDRTTSGDSNRSENDDVRDKSVGYFLPRYTLLLVFAAFAHIFGNVIVTIWSFEIVSYILFAFSSCVSFPLYTYFVYLDTHTVAMRPAQKYIVVPDSDKLKVTLVVLSAIFLSFLTAKISVVSQDHNN
;
A
#
# COMPACT_ATOMS: atom_id res chain seq x y z
N MET A 1 15.38 -18.96 -0.10
CA MET A 1 16.35 -18.52 0.91
C MET A 1 16.32 -19.49 2.07
N SER A 2 17.47 -20.06 2.45
CA SER A 2 17.54 -20.99 3.59
C SER A 2 17.30 -20.23 4.90
N ARG A 3 16.76 -20.93 5.92
CA ARG A 3 16.49 -20.32 7.24
C ARG A 3 17.73 -19.64 7.84
N GLY A 4 18.91 -20.23 7.66
CA GLY A 4 20.18 -19.66 8.13
C GLY A 4 20.49 -18.30 7.52
N ILE A 5 20.30 -18.14 6.20
CA ILE A 5 20.52 -16.85 5.52
C ILE A 5 19.51 -15.81 6.04
N THR A 6 18.25 -16.19 6.31
CA THR A 6 17.24 -15.27 6.85
C THR A 6 17.61 -14.78 8.24
N ILE A 7 18.13 -15.66 9.11
CA ILE A 7 18.59 -15.28 10.45
C ILE A 7 19.77 -14.31 10.37
N ILE A 8 20.76 -14.59 9.51
CA ILE A 8 21.90 -13.69 9.30
C ILE A 8 21.43 -12.31 8.82
N ALA A 9 20.49 -12.27 7.86
CA ALA A 9 19.92 -11.02 7.38
C ALA A 9 19.19 -10.24 8.48
N ILE A 10 18.40 -10.92 9.34
CA ILE A 10 17.73 -10.29 10.49
C ILE A 10 18.76 -9.68 11.45
N ILE A 11 19.83 -10.40 11.77
CA ILE A 11 20.88 -9.90 12.66
C ILE A 11 21.56 -8.67 12.04
N ALA A 12 21.93 -8.74 10.77
CA ALA A 12 22.58 -7.63 10.06
C ALA A 12 21.70 -6.37 10.01
N VAL A 13 20.41 -6.52 9.68
CA VAL A 13 19.45 -5.40 9.65
C VAL A 13 19.24 -4.82 11.05
N SER A 14 19.09 -5.67 12.08
CA SER A 14 18.95 -5.20 13.47
C SER A 14 20.17 -4.43 13.97
N ILE A 15 21.39 -4.89 13.66
CA ILE A 15 22.62 -4.18 14.01
C ILE A 15 22.67 -2.83 13.28
N SER A 16 22.38 -2.83 11.98
CA SER A 16 22.36 -1.61 11.16
C SER A 16 21.33 -0.60 11.66
N LEU A 17 20.15 -1.06 12.03
CA LEU A 17 19.10 -0.26 12.66
C LEU A 17 19.56 0.31 14.00
N GLY A 18 20.23 -0.49 14.84
CA GLY A 18 20.78 0.00 16.11
C GLY A 18 21.81 1.11 15.90
N ILE A 19 22.73 0.94 14.95
CA ILE A 19 23.72 1.97 14.59
C ILE A 19 23.03 3.25 14.10
N LEU A 20 22.01 3.12 13.26
CA LEU A 20 21.28 4.24 12.70
C LEU A 20 20.50 5.03 13.76
N ILE A 21 19.82 4.34 14.68
CA ILE A 21 19.12 4.98 15.81
C ILE A 21 20.11 5.71 16.72
N LEU A 22 21.27 5.10 17.01
CA LEU A 22 22.32 5.75 17.80
C LEU A 22 22.89 6.98 17.10
N SER A 23 23.04 6.96 15.78
CA SER A 23 23.46 8.12 15.01
C SER A 23 22.46 9.26 15.13
N LEU A 24 21.15 8.99 15.04
CA LEU A 24 20.10 10.00 15.19
C LEU A 24 20.08 10.61 16.60
N ALA A 25 20.31 9.80 17.63
CA ALA A 25 20.38 10.30 19.01
C ALA A 25 21.57 11.27 19.25
N GLY A 26 22.58 11.23 18.38
CA GLY A 26 23.72 12.16 18.39
C GLY A 26 23.41 13.54 17.80
N ASP A 27 22.38 13.66 16.95
CA ASP A 27 22.05 14.88 16.20
C ASP A 27 21.15 15.85 16.99
N LYS A 28 21.51 16.13 18.25
CA LYS A 28 20.66 16.93 19.17
C LYS A 28 20.35 18.34 18.68
N ASP A 29 21.23 18.93 17.88
CA ASP A 29 21.06 20.29 17.35
C ASP A 29 20.21 20.34 16.07
N GLY A 30 20.06 19.22 15.34
CA GLY A 30 19.26 19.09 14.12
C GLY A 30 17.75 18.97 14.35
N LEU A 31 17.29 18.97 15.62
CA LEU A 31 15.87 18.90 16.00
C LEU A 31 15.22 20.26 16.21
N ASN A 32 15.96 21.37 16.09
CA ASN A 32 15.42 22.73 16.17
C ASN A 32 14.79 23.17 14.83
N ILE A 33 13.85 22.39 14.32
CA ILE A 33 13.15 22.68 13.07
C ILE A 33 12.07 23.74 13.37
N PRO A 34 12.05 24.89 12.67
CA PRO A 34 10.98 25.87 12.84
C PRO A 34 9.63 25.26 12.46
N GLN A 35 8.57 25.67 13.14
CA GLN A 35 7.20 25.26 12.84
C GLN A 35 6.45 26.41 12.18
N ASP A 36 5.77 26.14 11.07
CA ASP A 36 4.87 27.12 10.45
C ASP A 36 3.42 26.90 10.88
N ASN A 37 2.55 27.86 10.56
CA ASN A 37 1.11 27.76 10.79
C ASN A 37 0.37 27.41 9.50
N GLY A 38 -0.70 26.64 9.62
CA GLY A 38 -1.51 26.24 8.47
C GLY A 38 -2.23 27.42 7.82
N THR A 39 -2.24 27.44 6.50
CA THR A 39 -2.66 28.60 5.67
C THR A 39 -4.09 29.06 5.94
N HIS A 40 -5.01 28.14 6.19
CA HIS A 40 -6.43 28.46 6.37
C HIS A 40 -6.89 28.54 7.83
N THR A 41 -6.13 27.97 8.76
CA THR A 41 -6.59 27.81 10.15
C THR A 41 -5.77 28.63 11.14
N GLY A 42 -4.52 28.98 10.79
CA GLY A 42 -3.60 29.66 11.68
C GLY A 42 -3.09 28.80 12.85
N PHE A 43 -3.47 27.51 12.91
CA PHE A 43 -2.94 26.58 13.91
C PHE A 43 -1.58 26.03 13.48
N PRO A 44 -0.73 25.60 14.44
CA PRO A 44 0.56 25.02 14.12
C PRO A 44 0.45 23.79 13.21
N ALA A 45 1.19 23.82 12.10
CA ALA A 45 1.23 22.76 11.09
C ALA A 45 2.45 21.85 11.29
N TRP A 46 2.47 20.70 10.64
CA TRP A 46 3.56 19.72 10.67
C TRP A 46 4.52 19.89 9.48
N HIS A 47 4.88 21.14 9.22
CA HIS A 47 5.90 21.47 8.25
C HIS A 47 6.66 22.73 8.70
N PRO A 48 7.93 22.88 8.28
CA PRO A 48 8.64 24.14 8.42
C PRO A 48 8.10 25.19 7.44
N PRO A 49 8.49 26.46 7.58
CA PRO A 49 8.23 27.48 6.58
C PRO A 49 8.76 27.04 5.21
N LEU A 50 7.91 27.11 4.19
CA LEU A 50 8.22 26.57 2.87
C LEU A 50 8.88 27.63 1.99
N GLU A 51 10.01 27.29 1.39
CA GLU A 51 10.69 28.16 0.43
C GLU A 51 9.92 28.22 -0.90
N GLY A 52 9.79 29.43 -1.46
CA GLY A 52 9.10 29.63 -2.74
C GLY A 52 7.60 29.33 -2.69
N TYR A 53 6.97 29.48 -1.51
CA TYR A 53 5.57 29.13 -1.28
C TYR A 53 4.63 29.79 -2.31
N ASN A 54 3.99 28.94 -3.11
CA ASN A 54 2.96 29.30 -4.08
C ASN A 54 1.71 28.47 -3.77
N ASP A 55 0.85 29.04 -2.94
CA ASP A 55 -0.37 28.44 -2.39
C ASP A 55 -1.29 27.95 -3.51
N GLU A 56 -1.35 28.68 -4.62
CA GLU A 56 -2.20 28.34 -5.76
C GLU A 56 -1.75 27.04 -6.43
N SER A 57 -0.44 26.87 -6.62
CA SER A 57 0.12 25.69 -7.29
C SER A 57 -0.01 24.44 -6.41
N LEU A 58 0.30 24.57 -5.12
CA LEU A 58 0.14 23.47 -4.17
C LEU A 58 -1.34 23.11 -4.00
N GLY A 59 -2.20 24.09 -3.78
CA GLY A 59 -3.64 23.91 -3.62
C GLY A 59 -4.29 23.27 -4.85
N ALA A 60 -3.96 23.74 -6.06
CA ALA A 60 -4.46 23.16 -7.31
C ALA A 60 -4.02 21.69 -7.46
N THR A 61 -2.78 21.36 -7.12
CA THR A 61 -2.27 19.99 -7.18
C THR A 61 -2.97 19.08 -6.17
N ILE A 62 -3.19 19.54 -4.94
CA ILE A 62 -3.91 18.79 -3.91
C ILE A 62 -5.35 18.55 -4.35
N ILE A 63 -6.09 19.57 -4.80
CA ILE A 63 -7.48 19.44 -5.25
C ILE A 63 -7.57 18.47 -6.44
N PHE A 64 -6.67 18.60 -7.41
CA PHE A 64 -6.61 17.68 -8.55
C PHE A 64 -6.43 16.24 -8.07
N SER A 65 -5.49 16.01 -7.14
CA SER A 65 -5.27 14.71 -6.50
C SER A 65 -6.53 14.19 -5.83
N VAL A 66 -7.19 14.99 -4.98
CA VAL A 66 -8.44 14.64 -4.30
C VAL A 66 -9.51 14.15 -5.30
N ILE A 67 -9.72 14.88 -6.40
CA ILE A 67 -10.68 14.53 -7.45
C ILE A 67 -10.30 13.20 -8.12
N VAL A 68 -9.05 13.05 -8.54
CA VAL A 68 -8.56 11.81 -9.18
C VAL A 68 -8.76 10.60 -8.25
N LEU A 69 -8.41 10.73 -6.97
CA LEU A 69 -8.58 9.67 -5.99
C LEU A 69 -10.05 9.34 -5.71
N ALA A 70 -10.93 10.34 -5.68
CA ALA A 70 -12.36 10.14 -5.51
C ALA A 70 -12.98 9.37 -6.70
N ILE A 71 -12.55 9.71 -7.92
CA ILE A 71 -12.94 8.99 -9.14
C ILE A 71 -12.42 7.55 -9.10
N CYS A 72 -11.15 7.35 -8.72
CA CYS A 72 -10.54 6.04 -8.55
C CYS A 72 -11.33 5.19 -7.55
N ALA A 73 -11.64 5.73 -6.37
CA ALA A 73 -12.43 5.06 -5.35
C ALA A 73 -13.83 4.66 -5.87
N TYR A 74 -14.54 5.58 -6.54
CA TYR A 74 -15.85 5.32 -7.12
C TYR A 74 -15.82 4.15 -8.10
N PHE A 75 -14.88 4.15 -9.05
CA PHE A 75 -14.78 3.07 -10.03
C PHE A 75 -14.38 1.74 -9.39
N THR A 76 -13.42 1.73 -8.46
CA THR A 76 -13.02 0.52 -7.73
C THR A 76 -14.21 -0.09 -6.95
N PHE A 77 -15.01 0.73 -6.26
CA PHE A 77 -16.23 0.24 -5.61
C PHE A 77 -17.26 -0.29 -6.60
N LYS A 78 -17.48 0.44 -7.70
CA LYS A 78 -18.42 0.04 -8.75
C LYS A 78 -18.05 -1.34 -9.30
N TRP A 79 -16.79 -1.54 -9.64
CA TRP A 79 -16.30 -2.78 -10.25
C TRP A 79 -16.26 -3.96 -9.27
N THR A 80 -16.06 -3.73 -7.97
CA THR A 80 -16.05 -4.79 -6.94
C THR A 80 -17.42 -5.11 -6.34
N SER A 81 -18.47 -4.38 -6.73
CA SER A 81 -19.82 -4.54 -6.17
C SER A 81 -20.48 -5.86 -6.62
N GLN A 82 -20.36 -6.19 -7.90
CA GLN A 82 -20.96 -7.37 -8.52
C GLN A 82 -20.01 -7.92 -9.59
N VAL A 83 -19.17 -8.87 -9.20
CA VAL A 83 -18.21 -9.53 -10.10
C VAL A 83 -18.75 -10.91 -10.48
N PRO A 84 -19.06 -11.16 -11.77
CA PRO A 84 -19.45 -12.48 -12.24
C PRO A 84 -18.38 -13.53 -11.96
N GLU A 85 -18.79 -14.79 -11.75
CA GLU A 85 -17.88 -15.88 -11.35
C GLU A 85 -16.73 -16.06 -12.35
N GLU A 86 -16.98 -15.90 -13.65
CA GLU A 86 -15.98 -16.07 -14.70
C GLU A 86 -14.81 -15.05 -14.65
N PHE A 87 -14.99 -13.94 -13.95
CA PHE A 87 -13.97 -12.90 -13.80
C PHE A 87 -13.24 -12.96 -12.45
N LYS A 88 -13.70 -13.78 -11.50
CA LYS A 88 -13.14 -13.79 -10.14
C LYS A 88 -11.73 -14.33 -10.11
N THR A 89 -10.82 -13.53 -9.57
CA THR A 89 -9.48 -13.97 -9.20
C THR A 89 -9.47 -14.57 -7.80
N THR A 90 -8.57 -15.52 -7.59
CA THR A 90 -8.31 -16.08 -6.26
C THR A 90 -6.87 -15.85 -5.82
N PHE A 91 -6.69 -15.46 -4.57
CA PHE A 91 -5.44 -15.64 -3.87
C PHE A 91 -5.24 -17.11 -3.51
N ILE A 92 -4.02 -17.59 -3.73
CA ILE A 92 -3.57 -18.91 -3.31
C ILE A 92 -2.47 -18.74 -2.26
N ASP A 93 -2.69 -19.33 -1.09
CA ASP A 93 -1.69 -19.38 -0.01
C ASP A 93 -0.77 -20.61 -0.12
N LYS A 94 0.21 -20.70 0.78
CA LYS A 94 1.17 -21.82 0.82
C LYS A 94 0.51 -23.19 1.03
N ASN A 95 -0.68 -23.23 1.62
CA ASN A 95 -1.45 -24.44 1.86
C ASN A 95 -2.46 -24.71 0.74
N ILE A 96 -2.39 -23.96 -0.37
CA ILE A 96 -3.28 -24.07 -1.53
C ILE A 96 -4.73 -23.68 -1.18
N ASN A 97 -4.93 -22.93 -0.09
CA ASN A 97 -6.25 -22.36 0.20
C ASN A 97 -6.56 -21.25 -0.80
N LYS A 98 -7.74 -21.32 -1.41
CA LYS A 98 -8.24 -20.31 -2.35
C LYS A 98 -9.10 -19.29 -1.62
N THR A 99 -8.79 -18.00 -1.78
CA THR A 99 -9.57 -16.89 -1.22
C THR A 99 -9.84 -15.89 -2.33
N SER A 100 -11.07 -15.37 -2.43
CA SER A 100 -11.41 -14.36 -3.45
C SER A 100 -10.61 -13.06 -3.25
N THR A 101 -10.15 -12.42 -4.33
CA THR A 101 -9.48 -11.11 -4.28
C THR A 101 -10.42 -9.94 -4.00
N ILE A 102 -11.74 -10.15 -4.12
CA ILE A 102 -12.73 -9.06 -4.04
C ILE A 102 -12.66 -8.25 -2.73
N GLU A 103 -12.38 -8.88 -1.59
CA GLU A 103 -12.21 -8.14 -0.33
C GLU A 103 -10.96 -7.27 -0.35
N PHE A 104 -9.86 -7.77 -0.89
CA PHE A 104 -8.63 -7.00 -1.08
C PHE A 104 -8.84 -5.82 -2.03
N ASP A 105 -9.55 -6.02 -3.14
CA ASP A 105 -9.86 -4.94 -4.08
C ASP A 105 -10.76 -3.87 -3.44
N ARG A 106 -11.68 -4.27 -2.56
CA ARG A 106 -12.48 -3.33 -1.76
C ARG A 106 -11.62 -2.58 -0.74
N LEU A 107 -10.58 -3.20 -0.17
CA LEU A 107 -9.61 -2.48 0.66
C LEU A 107 -8.82 -1.46 -0.16
N ILE A 108 -8.46 -1.75 -1.42
CA ILE A 108 -7.89 -0.77 -2.34
C ILE A 108 -8.86 0.39 -2.59
N ALA A 109 -10.16 0.12 -2.74
CA ALA A 109 -11.17 1.17 -2.88
C ALA A 109 -11.21 2.08 -1.64
N TRP A 110 -11.26 1.50 -0.45
CA TRP A 110 -11.17 2.25 0.81
C TRP A 110 -9.88 3.03 0.95
N TYR A 111 -8.77 2.48 0.46
CA TYR A 111 -7.48 3.17 0.48
C TYR A 111 -7.53 4.44 -0.36
N ALA A 112 -8.09 4.38 -1.57
CA ALA A 112 -8.32 5.55 -2.41
C ALA A 112 -9.27 6.57 -1.72
N THR A 113 -10.34 6.10 -1.08
CA THR A 113 -11.28 6.97 -0.34
C THR A 113 -10.61 7.72 0.80
N PHE A 114 -9.93 7.02 1.71
CA PHE A 114 -9.31 7.66 2.86
C PHE A 114 -8.12 8.52 2.47
N THR A 115 -7.43 8.20 1.38
CA THR A 115 -6.36 9.08 0.86
C THR A 115 -6.95 10.35 0.21
N SER A 116 -8.07 10.24 -0.52
CA SER A 116 -8.81 11.41 -1.02
C SER A 116 -9.28 12.30 0.13
N LEU A 117 -9.84 11.70 1.20
CA LEU A 117 -10.28 12.42 2.38
C LEU A 117 -9.11 13.12 3.10
N THR A 118 -7.97 12.44 3.22
CA THR A 118 -6.72 12.99 3.78
C THR A 118 -6.17 14.14 2.94
N GLY A 119 -6.30 14.09 1.62
CA GLY A 119 -5.95 15.21 0.74
C GLY A 119 -6.89 16.40 0.91
N LEU A 120 -8.19 16.15 1.07
CA LEU A 120 -9.19 17.21 1.29
C LEU A 120 -8.99 17.89 2.64
N THR A 121 -8.71 17.13 3.70
CA THR A 121 -8.38 17.71 5.01
C THR A 121 -7.03 18.40 4.99
N PHE A 122 -6.04 17.93 4.22
CA PHE A 122 -4.78 18.65 4.04
C PHE A 122 -5.04 20.01 3.41
N PHE A 123 -5.82 20.06 2.32
CA PHE A 123 -6.18 21.33 1.68
C PHE A 123 -6.89 22.31 2.61
N THR A 124 -7.74 21.82 3.53
CA THR A 124 -8.59 22.69 4.37
C THR A 124 -8.00 23.02 5.74
N LEU A 125 -7.22 22.11 6.33
CA LEU A 125 -6.73 22.20 7.71
C LEU A 125 -5.21 22.27 7.82
N ASP A 126 -4.50 22.07 6.71
CA ASP A 126 -3.07 21.75 6.67
C ASP A 126 -2.71 20.42 7.34
N VAL A 127 -1.50 19.91 7.12
CA VAL A 127 -0.99 18.73 7.85
C VAL A 127 -0.72 19.17 9.29
N GLY A 128 -1.29 18.48 10.27
CA GLY A 128 -1.16 18.85 11.67
C GLY A 128 -2.05 18.01 12.57
N LYS A 129 -2.20 18.44 13.83
CA LYS A 129 -2.97 17.71 14.85
C LYS A 129 -4.45 17.56 14.51
N MET A 130 -5.06 18.50 13.79
CA MET A 130 -6.47 18.36 13.37
C MET A 130 -6.62 17.36 12.20
N TRP A 131 -5.66 17.39 11.28
CA TRP A 131 -5.60 16.50 10.12
C TRP A 131 -5.29 15.04 10.48
N VAL A 132 -4.63 14.81 11.63
CA VAL A 132 -4.19 13.48 12.06
C VAL A 132 -5.30 12.43 12.03
N THR A 133 -6.55 12.81 12.33
CA THR A 133 -7.69 11.88 12.33
C THR A 133 -7.84 11.18 10.99
N THR A 134 -7.76 11.92 9.89
CA THR A 134 -7.86 11.36 8.54
C THR A 134 -6.60 10.63 8.13
N GLY A 135 -5.42 11.15 8.50
CA GLY A 135 -4.15 10.47 8.25
C GLY A 135 -4.05 9.10 8.95
N VAL A 136 -4.54 8.96 10.18
CA VAL A 136 -4.56 7.67 10.90
C VAL A 136 -5.49 6.68 10.22
N LEU A 137 -6.64 7.12 9.71
CA LEU A 137 -7.55 6.25 8.98
C LEU A 137 -6.95 5.76 7.65
N HIS A 138 -6.23 6.62 6.94
CA HIS A 138 -5.44 6.22 5.76
C HIS A 138 -4.43 5.12 6.12
N ASN A 139 -3.58 5.34 7.14
CA ASN A 139 -2.61 4.33 7.60
C ASN A 139 -3.30 3.05 8.09
N ALA A 140 -4.47 3.16 8.72
CA ALA A 140 -5.23 1.99 9.19
C ALA A 140 -5.66 1.10 8.02
N ILE A 141 -6.05 1.67 6.87
CA ILE A 141 -6.35 0.86 5.68
C ILE A 141 -5.11 0.14 5.15
N GLU A 142 -3.93 0.76 5.17
CA GLU A 142 -2.68 0.09 4.78
C GLU A 142 -2.38 -1.10 5.69
N VAL A 143 -2.57 -0.94 7.00
CA VAL A 143 -2.47 -2.04 7.97
C VAL A 143 -3.47 -3.15 7.62
N MET A 144 -4.71 -2.81 7.26
CA MET A 144 -5.72 -3.79 6.84
C MET A 144 -5.32 -4.53 5.56
N ILE A 145 -4.78 -3.83 4.55
CA ILE A 145 -4.27 -4.42 3.31
C ILE A 145 -3.14 -5.41 3.62
N LEU A 146 -2.15 -4.97 4.39
CA LEU A 146 -1.01 -5.80 4.79
C LEU A 146 -1.45 -7.03 5.59
N TYR A 147 -2.41 -6.86 6.49
CA TYR A 147 -2.94 -7.97 7.29
C TYR A 147 -3.75 -8.96 6.45
N ALA A 148 -4.59 -8.47 5.52
CA ALA A 148 -5.33 -9.31 4.59
C ALA A 148 -4.38 -10.15 3.73
N VAL A 149 -3.34 -9.54 3.16
CA VAL A 149 -2.29 -10.24 2.40
C VAL A 149 -1.60 -11.30 3.27
N HIS A 150 -1.28 -10.96 4.53
CA HIS A 150 -0.65 -11.90 5.47
C HIS A 150 -1.53 -13.11 5.82
N GLN A 151 -2.86 -12.95 5.82
CA GLN A 151 -3.85 -13.98 6.12
C GLN A 151 -4.33 -14.77 4.87
N GLY A 152 -3.66 -14.57 3.72
CA GLY A 152 -3.98 -15.27 2.48
C GLY A 152 -5.05 -14.60 1.62
N GLY A 153 -5.24 -13.29 1.77
CA GLY A 153 -6.10 -12.47 0.92
C GLY A 153 -7.33 -11.88 1.61
N SER A 154 -7.69 -12.36 2.80
CA SER A 154 -8.85 -11.87 3.58
C SER A 154 -8.57 -11.85 5.07
N VAL A 155 -9.27 -10.97 5.80
CA VAL A 155 -9.17 -10.87 7.25
C VAL A 155 -10.00 -11.97 7.91
N LYS A 156 -9.35 -13.04 8.36
CA LYS A 156 -10.03 -14.21 8.97
C LYS A 156 -10.18 -14.12 10.49
N SER A 157 -9.37 -13.28 11.15
CA SER A 157 -9.33 -13.19 12.61
C SER A 157 -10.45 -12.30 13.17
N SER A 158 -11.24 -12.85 14.09
CA SER A 158 -12.29 -12.10 14.80
C SER A 158 -11.75 -11.06 15.78
N SER A 159 -10.49 -11.17 16.21
CA SER A 159 -9.84 -10.22 17.12
C SER A 159 -9.22 -9.02 16.39
N PHE A 160 -9.08 -9.09 15.06
CA PHE A 160 -8.43 -8.05 14.28
C PHE A 160 -9.08 -6.65 14.41
N PRO A 161 -10.42 -6.51 14.44
CA PRO A 161 -11.06 -5.21 14.67
C PRO A 161 -10.66 -4.55 16.00
N ALA A 162 -10.42 -5.32 17.07
CA ALA A 162 -9.95 -4.76 18.33
C ALA A 162 -8.51 -4.23 18.21
N TRP A 163 -7.63 -4.97 17.51
CA TRP A 163 -6.25 -4.55 17.28
C TRP A 163 -6.14 -3.28 16.43
N ILE A 164 -6.96 -3.14 15.38
CA ILE A 164 -6.95 -1.93 14.56
C ILE A 164 -7.47 -0.71 15.34
N ILE A 165 -8.47 -0.88 16.21
CA ILE A 165 -8.95 0.20 17.10
C ILE A 165 -7.84 0.61 18.07
N ILE A 166 -7.14 -0.35 18.68
CA ILE A 166 -6.01 -0.05 19.57
C ILE A 166 -4.91 0.71 18.82
N TYR A 167 -4.58 0.29 17.59
CA TYR A 167 -3.63 0.99 16.73
C TYR A 167 -4.04 2.44 16.48
N VAL A 168 -5.31 2.68 16.08
CA VAL A 168 -5.84 4.02 15.83
C VAL A 168 -5.76 4.88 17.09
N LEU A 169 -6.16 4.35 18.25
CA LEU A 169 -6.16 5.07 19.53
C LEU A 169 -4.74 5.44 19.97
N ILE A 170 -3.80 4.50 19.95
CA ILE A 170 -2.41 4.75 20.35
C ILE A 170 -1.76 5.77 19.41
N THR A 171 -1.94 5.59 18.11
CA THR A 171 -1.35 6.48 17.10
C THR A 171 -1.88 7.90 17.25
N THR A 172 -3.20 8.04 17.41
CA THR A 172 -3.84 9.34 17.60
C THR A 172 -3.37 9.97 18.91
N ALA A 173 -3.37 9.22 20.01
CA ALA A 173 -2.92 9.73 21.30
C ALA A 173 -1.47 10.23 21.25
N LEU A 174 -0.54 9.43 20.73
CA LEU A 174 0.86 9.84 20.62
C LEU A 174 1.03 11.09 19.73
N SER A 175 0.31 11.16 18.61
CA SER A 175 0.36 12.32 17.73
C SER A 175 -0.21 13.60 18.36
N LEU A 176 -1.16 13.48 19.29
CA LEU A 176 -1.73 14.62 20.01
C LEU A 176 -0.86 15.06 21.21
N TYR A 177 -0.29 14.09 21.94
CA TYR A 177 0.47 14.35 23.17
C TYR A 177 1.95 14.68 22.94
N LEU A 178 2.54 14.20 21.84
CA LEU A 178 3.89 14.62 21.48
C LEU A 178 3.89 16.10 21.05
N SER A 179 5.00 16.76 21.33
CA SER A 179 5.25 18.13 20.87
C SER A 179 6.02 18.10 19.56
N TRP A 180 5.88 19.17 18.77
CA TRP A 180 6.72 19.40 17.61
C TRP A 180 8.22 19.36 17.97
N PRO A 181 9.08 18.75 17.13
CA PRO A 181 8.79 18.03 15.88
C PRO A 181 8.48 16.53 16.06
N ALA A 182 8.45 16.02 17.29
CA ALA A 182 8.35 14.59 17.58
C ALA A 182 6.99 13.98 17.19
N ASP A 183 5.90 14.75 17.25
CA ASP A 183 4.58 14.33 16.80
C ASP A 183 4.54 14.08 15.28
N ALA A 184 5.04 15.03 14.48
CA ALA A 184 5.15 14.91 13.04
C ALA A 184 6.09 13.77 12.63
N LEU A 185 7.25 13.66 13.28
CA LEU A 185 8.20 12.58 13.03
C LEU A 185 7.58 11.21 13.36
N TRP A 186 6.94 11.07 14.53
CA TRP A 186 6.22 9.85 14.91
C TRP A 186 5.20 9.46 13.84
N PHE A 187 4.36 10.43 13.45
CA PHE A 187 3.32 10.19 12.45
C PHE A 187 3.91 9.85 11.08
N LYS A 188 4.98 10.52 10.64
CA LYS A 188 5.60 10.25 9.34
C LYS A 188 6.30 8.89 9.31
N MET A 189 7.02 8.55 10.38
CA MET A 189 7.76 7.29 10.51
C MET A 189 6.85 6.08 10.38
N GLN A 190 5.66 6.12 10.98
CA GLN A 190 4.71 5.02 10.86
C GLN A 190 4.25 4.82 9.41
N GLY A 191 3.95 5.91 8.68
CA GLY A 191 3.46 5.86 7.31
C GLY A 191 4.52 5.31 6.37
N LEU A 192 5.77 5.79 6.52
CA LEU A 192 6.92 5.25 5.77
C LEU A 192 7.14 3.76 6.02
N VAL A 193 6.98 3.27 7.27
CA VAL A 193 7.09 1.83 7.55
C VAL A 193 6.02 1.03 6.80
N LEU A 194 4.77 1.52 6.78
CA LEU A 194 3.67 0.86 6.07
C LEU A 194 3.90 0.87 4.56
N ASP A 195 4.28 2.01 4.00
CA ASP A 195 4.63 2.19 2.60
C ASP A 195 5.77 1.24 2.14
N TYR A 196 6.89 1.22 2.87
CA TYR A 196 8.01 0.31 2.55
C TYR A 196 7.54 -1.14 2.61
N THR A 197 6.71 -1.48 3.60
CA THR A 197 6.17 -2.83 3.74
C THR A 197 5.27 -3.18 2.55
N LEU A 198 4.40 -2.28 2.10
CA LEU A 198 3.52 -2.49 0.93
C LEU A 198 4.34 -2.76 -0.33
N VAL A 199 5.37 -1.95 -0.62
CA VAL A 199 6.26 -2.17 -1.78
C VAL A 199 6.91 -3.55 -1.72
N ILE A 200 7.44 -3.93 -0.56
CA ILE A 200 8.10 -5.23 -0.37
C ILE A 200 7.09 -6.37 -0.56
N GLN A 201 5.91 -6.28 0.04
CA GLN A 201 4.91 -7.34 -0.02
C GLN A 201 4.32 -7.49 -1.42
N PHE A 202 4.00 -6.41 -2.12
CA PHE A 202 3.53 -6.46 -3.50
C PHE A 202 4.61 -6.99 -4.44
N SER A 203 5.89 -6.64 -4.20
CA SER A 203 7.00 -7.25 -4.95
C SER A 203 7.05 -8.76 -4.74
N ARG A 204 6.87 -9.23 -3.49
CA ARG A 204 6.79 -10.66 -3.18
C ARG A 204 5.60 -11.34 -3.84
N ILE A 205 4.43 -10.68 -3.92
CA ILE A 205 3.25 -11.17 -4.66
C ILE A 205 3.60 -11.34 -6.13
N PHE A 206 4.17 -10.31 -6.76
CA PHE A 206 4.53 -10.34 -8.18
C PHE A 206 5.50 -11.49 -8.49
N PHE A 207 6.64 -11.56 -7.79
CA PHE A 207 7.63 -12.60 -8.02
C PHE A 207 7.10 -14.00 -7.64
N GLY A 208 6.32 -14.10 -6.57
CA GLY A 208 5.68 -15.36 -6.16
C GLY A 208 4.70 -15.87 -7.22
N THR A 209 3.87 -14.97 -7.77
CA THR A 209 2.91 -15.29 -8.82
C THR A 209 3.62 -15.71 -10.10
N CYS A 210 4.61 -14.94 -10.56
CA CYS A 210 5.39 -15.28 -11.75
C CYS A 210 6.11 -16.63 -11.61
N LYS A 211 6.65 -16.94 -10.42
CA LYS A 211 7.31 -18.23 -10.17
C LYS A 211 6.31 -19.39 -10.12
N GLY A 212 5.17 -19.22 -9.43
CA GLY A 212 4.14 -20.25 -9.35
C GLY A 212 3.61 -20.68 -10.72
N ILE A 213 3.59 -19.76 -11.68
CA ILE A 213 3.22 -20.07 -13.07
C ILE A 213 4.32 -20.85 -13.81
N GLY A 214 5.60 -20.53 -13.56
CA GLY A 214 6.74 -21.18 -14.19
C GLY A 214 6.99 -22.61 -13.70
N ASP A 215 6.71 -22.89 -12.42
CA ASP A 215 6.95 -24.21 -11.79
C ASP A 215 5.71 -25.13 -11.82
N GLU A 216 4.48 -24.59 -11.85
CA GLU A 216 3.23 -25.38 -11.70
C GLU A 216 2.30 -25.41 -12.93
N SER A 217 2.79 -25.04 -14.12
CA SER A 217 2.02 -25.23 -15.37
C SER A 217 1.61 -26.67 -15.64
N HIS A 218 2.09 -27.63 -14.83
CA HIS A 218 1.70 -29.04 -14.86
C HIS A 218 0.88 -29.53 -13.66
N ARG A 219 0.73 -28.78 -12.56
CA ARG A 219 0.08 -29.28 -11.32
C ARG A 219 -1.22 -28.58 -10.93
N LEU A 220 -1.38 -27.30 -11.25
CA LEU A 220 -2.63 -26.57 -10.97
C LEU A 220 -3.72 -26.84 -12.03
N PHE A 221 -3.36 -27.49 -13.13
CA PHE A 221 -4.28 -27.83 -14.23
C PHE A 221 -5.07 -29.14 -14.01
N ASP A 222 -4.77 -29.92 -12.96
CA ASP A 222 -5.27 -31.29 -12.80
C ASP A 222 -6.26 -31.53 -11.64
N VAL A 223 -6.68 -30.49 -10.90
CA VAL A 223 -7.51 -30.69 -9.68
C VAL A 223 -9.02 -30.59 -9.93
N GLU A 224 -9.48 -30.46 -11.18
CA GLU A 224 -10.92 -30.46 -11.49
C GLU A 224 -11.24 -31.46 -12.62
N ASN A 225 -11.09 -32.75 -12.31
CA ASN A 225 -11.76 -33.81 -13.05
C ASN A 225 -12.19 -34.95 -12.11
N PRO A 226 -13.30 -34.81 -11.36
CA PRO A 226 -13.93 -35.96 -10.71
C PRO A 226 -14.95 -36.69 -11.60
N ASP A 227 -15.30 -36.20 -12.80
CA ASP A 227 -16.44 -36.75 -13.57
C ASP A 227 -16.13 -37.08 -15.04
N ARG A 228 -15.19 -37.99 -15.26
CA ARG A 228 -15.05 -38.68 -16.56
C ARG A 228 -14.92 -40.19 -16.43
N THR A 229 -15.82 -40.80 -15.66
CA THR A 229 -16.18 -42.21 -15.85
C THR A 229 -17.65 -42.44 -15.50
N THR A 230 -18.54 -41.91 -16.32
CA THR A 230 -19.86 -42.52 -16.54
C THR A 230 -20.30 -42.27 -17.98
N SER A 231 -20.36 -43.38 -18.70
CA SER A 231 -21.04 -43.60 -19.97
C SER A 231 -22.42 -42.96 -20.05
N GLY A 232 -22.77 -42.40 -21.23
CA GLY A 232 -24.16 -42.35 -21.69
C GLY A 232 -24.68 -40.99 -22.17
N ASP A 233 -24.79 -40.87 -23.49
CA ASP A 233 -25.85 -40.19 -24.25
C ASP A 233 -26.22 -38.70 -24.05
N SER A 234 -25.98 -37.99 -25.17
CA SER A 234 -26.93 -37.14 -25.90
C SER A 234 -27.19 -35.70 -25.44
N ASN A 235 -27.12 -34.81 -26.45
CA ASN A 235 -27.71 -33.48 -26.53
C ASN A 235 -27.22 -32.43 -25.53
N ARG A 236 -26.08 -31.82 -25.83
CA ARG A 236 -25.82 -30.43 -25.44
C ARG A 236 -25.75 -29.55 -26.68
N SER A 237 -26.89 -28.91 -26.92
CA SER A 237 -27.09 -27.83 -27.87
C SER A 237 -26.01 -26.76 -27.74
N GLU A 238 -25.54 -26.32 -28.90
CA GLU A 238 -25.11 -24.96 -29.23
C GLU A 238 -25.54 -23.93 -28.17
N ASN A 239 -24.60 -23.55 -27.33
CA ASN A 239 -24.63 -22.29 -26.57
C ASN A 239 -23.21 -21.69 -26.64
N ASP A 240 -22.62 -21.73 -27.84
CA ASP A 240 -21.40 -20.99 -28.22
C ASP A 240 -21.69 -19.49 -28.42
N ASP A 241 -22.63 -18.95 -27.64
CA ASP A 241 -23.02 -17.54 -27.62
C ASP A 241 -22.16 -16.73 -26.63
N VAL A 242 -20.90 -17.14 -26.42
CA VAL A 242 -19.86 -16.23 -25.89
C VAL A 242 -19.38 -15.33 -27.05
N ARG A 243 -20.34 -14.64 -27.67
CA ARG A 243 -20.09 -13.55 -28.60
C ARG A 243 -19.49 -12.38 -27.82
N ASP A 244 -18.26 -12.06 -28.18
CA ASP A 244 -17.91 -10.70 -28.59
C ASP A 244 -18.10 -9.59 -27.54
N LYS A 245 -17.79 -9.89 -26.28
CA LYS A 245 -17.27 -8.85 -25.39
C LYS A 245 -15.77 -8.76 -25.66
N SER A 246 -15.24 -7.55 -25.81
CA SER A 246 -13.81 -7.27 -25.89
C SER A 246 -13.11 -7.59 -24.55
N VAL A 247 -13.13 -8.86 -24.16
CA VAL A 247 -12.61 -9.33 -22.88
C VAL A 247 -11.12 -9.54 -23.04
N GLY A 248 -10.33 -8.73 -22.34
CA GLY A 248 -8.89 -8.94 -22.25
C GLY A 248 -8.57 -10.26 -21.57
N TYR A 249 -7.53 -10.94 -22.05
CA TYR A 249 -7.05 -12.18 -21.43
C TYR A 249 -6.19 -11.89 -20.20
N PHE A 250 -6.29 -12.75 -19.20
CA PHE A 250 -5.48 -12.67 -18.00
C PHE A 250 -3.99 -12.77 -18.31
N LEU A 251 -3.25 -11.72 -18.00
CA LEU A 251 -1.79 -11.71 -17.99
C LEU A 251 -1.30 -11.52 -16.56
N PRO A 252 -0.69 -12.53 -15.92
CA PRO A 252 -0.22 -12.50 -14.52
C PRO A 252 0.65 -11.30 -14.14
N ARG A 253 1.28 -10.67 -15.14
CA ARG A 253 2.14 -9.50 -14.99
C ARG A 253 1.39 -8.24 -14.54
N TYR A 254 0.06 -8.19 -14.59
CA TYR A 254 -0.70 -7.04 -14.07
C TYR A 254 -0.51 -6.83 -12.55
N THR A 255 -0.10 -7.85 -11.78
CA THR A 255 0.29 -7.69 -10.36
C THR A 255 1.48 -6.74 -10.19
N LEU A 256 2.25 -6.48 -11.24
CA LEU A 256 3.29 -5.45 -11.27
C LEU A 256 2.72 -4.04 -11.09
N LEU A 257 1.45 -3.80 -11.44
CA LEU A 257 0.77 -2.53 -11.19
C LEU A 257 0.70 -2.21 -9.70
N LEU A 258 0.49 -3.21 -8.83
CA LEU A 258 0.54 -3.03 -7.38
C LEU A 258 1.92 -2.55 -6.92
N VAL A 259 2.98 -3.14 -7.49
CA VAL A 259 4.37 -2.77 -7.17
C VAL A 259 4.65 -1.33 -7.59
N PHE A 260 4.31 -0.96 -8.82
CA PHE A 260 4.52 0.40 -9.31
C PHE A 260 3.66 1.43 -8.58
N ALA A 261 2.42 1.09 -8.23
CA ALA A 261 1.54 1.96 -7.47
C ALA A 261 2.11 2.26 -6.07
N ALA A 262 2.52 1.22 -5.34
CA ALA A 262 3.16 1.39 -4.02
C ALA A 262 4.50 2.13 -4.13
N PHE A 263 5.30 1.85 -5.17
CA PHE A 263 6.58 2.53 -5.40
C PHE A 263 6.38 4.03 -5.67
N ALA A 264 5.43 4.40 -6.51
CA ALA A 264 5.10 5.79 -6.75
C ALA A 264 4.62 6.48 -5.46
N HIS A 265 3.82 5.79 -4.63
CA HIS A 265 3.28 6.37 -3.40
C HIS A 265 4.42 6.70 -2.42
N ILE A 266 5.25 5.70 -2.13
CA ILE A 266 6.38 5.87 -1.23
C ILE A 266 7.41 6.86 -1.76
N PHE A 267 7.62 6.94 -3.08
CA PHE A 267 8.55 7.88 -3.68
C PHE A 267 8.17 9.33 -3.33
N GLY A 268 6.89 9.67 -3.43
CA GLY A 268 6.40 10.98 -2.99
C GLY A 268 6.62 11.19 -1.49
N ASN A 269 6.29 10.19 -0.66
CA ASN A 269 6.48 10.28 0.80
C ASN A 269 7.95 10.45 1.21
N VAL A 270 8.88 9.79 0.51
CA VAL A 270 10.33 9.92 0.72
C VAL A 270 10.80 11.31 0.32
N ILE A 271 10.39 11.81 -0.85
CA ILE A 271 10.76 13.15 -1.32
C ILE A 271 10.34 14.23 -0.33
N VAL A 272 9.07 14.26 0.08
CA VAL A 272 8.59 15.29 1.02
C VAL A 272 9.20 15.14 2.41
N THR A 273 9.65 13.95 2.78
CA THR A 273 10.36 13.73 4.06
C THR A 273 11.79 14.28 4.01
N ILE A 274 12.51 14.05 2.91
CA ILE A 274 13.91 14.51 2.78
C ILE A 274 13.97 16.03 2.55
N TRP A 275 13.12 16.55 1.66
CA TRP A 275 13.11 17.96 1.26
C TRP A 275 11.88 18.70 1.80
N SER A 276 11.63 18.58 3.11
CA SER A 276 10.43 19.13 3.77
C SER A 276 10.35 20.67 3.79
N PHE A 277 11.42 21.37 3.39
CA PHE A 277 11.45 22.83 3.28
C PHE A 277 11.08 23.32 1.87
N GLU A 278 11.08 22.44 0.87
CA GLU A 278 10.90 22.81 -0.53
C GLU A 278 9.45 22.57 -0.98
N ILE A 279 8.76 23.60 -1.48
CA ILE A 279 7.39 23.46 -2.00
C ILE A 279 7.25 22.41 -3.11
N VAL A 280 8.30 22.23 -3.92
CA VAL A 280 8.33 21.25 -5.01
C VAL A 280 8.18 19.83 -4.46
N SER A 281 8.71 19.54 -3.27
CA SER A 281 8.61 18.21 -2.66
C SER A 281 7.15 17.86 -2.30
N TYR A 282 6.38 18.84 -1.84
CA TYR A 282 4.94 18.71 -1.55
C TYR A 282 4.10 18.54 -2.81
N ILE A 283 4.43 19.27 -3.89
CA ILE A 283 3.79 19.10 -5.20
C ILE A 283 4.05 17.68 -5.73
N LEU A 284 5.31 17.22 -5.68
CA LEU A 284 5.68 15.86 -6.11
C LEU A 284 5.00 14.78 -5.26
N PHE A 285 4.85 15.00 -3.96
CA PHE A 285 4.09 14.12 -3.07
C PHE A 285 2.60 14.04 -3.44
N ALA A 286 1.93 15.18 -3.66
CA ALA A 286 0.54 15.19 -4.08
C ALA A 286 0.35 14.56 -5.47
N PHE A 287 1.30 14.81 -6.39
CA PHE A 287 1.28 14.24 -7.73
C PHE A 287 1.57 12.74 -7.75
N SER A 288 2.39 12.22 -6.84
CA SER A 288 2.68 10.79 -6.77
C SER A 288 1.41 9.98 -6.50
N SER A 289 0.49 10.51 -5.69
CA SER A 289 -0.84 9.94 -5.45
C SER A 289 -1.69 9.92 -6.72
N CYS A 290 -1.55 10.92 -7.61
CA CYS A 290 -2.21 10.93 -8.93
C CYS A 290 -1.68 9.85 -9.88
N VAL A 291 -0.54 9.24 -9.58
CA VAL A 291 0.01 8.09 -10.33
C VAL A 291 -0.37 6.79 -9.64
N SER A 292 -0.18 6.70 -8.31
CA SER A 292 -0.41 5.49 -7.53
C SER A 292 -1.84 4.97 -7.60
N PHE A 293 -2.83 5.83 -7.35
CA PHE A 293 -4.22 5.39 -7.22
C PHE A 293 -4.86 4.99 -8.55
N PRO A 294 -4.59 5.67 -9.68
CA PRO A 294 -5.00 5.15 -10.98
C PRO A 294 -4.39 3.79 -11.31
N LEU A 295 -3.13 3.52 -10.92
CA LEU A 295 -2.51 2.20 -11.11
C LEU A 295 -3.18 1.13 -10.24
N TYR A 296 -3.48 1.44 -8.98
CA TYR A 296 -4.26 0.55 -8.11
C TYR A 296 -5.66 0.27 -8.67
N THR A 297 -6.37 1.31 -9.11
CA THR A 297 -7.70 1.18 -9.71
C THR A 297 -7.64 0.39 -11.03
N TYR A 298 -6.60 0.59 -11.84
CA TYR A 298 -6.41 -0.17 -13.07
C TYR A 298 -6.07 -1.64 -12.80
N PHE A 299 -5.31 -1.93 -11.74
CA PHE A 299 -5.15 -3.29 -11.25
C PHE A 299 -6.51 -3.94 -10.95
N VAL A 300 -7.38 -3.27 -10.18
CA VAL A 300 -8.71 -3.80 -9.85
C VAL A 300 -9.61 -3.94 -11.08
N TYR A 301 -9.52 -3.01 -12.04
CA TYR A 301 -10.21 -3.13 -13.33
C TYR A 301 -9.84 -4.44 -14.02
N LEU A 302 -8.54 -4.70 -14.19
CA LEU A 302 -8.07 -5.95 -14.79
C LEU A 302 -8.45 -7.16 -13.92
N ASP A 303 -8.42 -7.01 -12.60
CA ASP A 303 -8.80 -8.08 -11.67
C ASP A 303 -10.28 -8.47 -11.77
N THR A 304 -11.15 -7.56 -12.21
CA THR A 304 -12.59 -7.78 -12.27
C THR A 304 -13.16 -7.89 -13.68
N HIS A 305 -12.37 -7.63 -14.73
CA HIS A 305 -12.84 -7.59 -16.13
C HIS A 305 -12.08 -8.51 -17.10
N THR A 306 -10.97 -9.15 -16.69
CA THR A 306 -10.27 -10.12 -17.55
C THR A 306 -10.62 -11.55 -17.20
N VAL A 307 -10.71 -12.41 -18.21
CA VAL A 307 -10.91 -13.86 -18.05
C VAL A 307 -9.60 -14.62 -18.22
N ALA A 308 -9.51 -15.77 -17.56
CA ALA A 308 -8.48 -16.76 -17.87
C ALA A 308 -8.89 -17.59 -19.10
N MET A 309 -7.94 -17.91 -19.98
CA MET A 309 -8.18 -18.88 -21.06
C MET A 309 -8.31 -20.28 -20.45
N ARG A 310 -9.44 -20.97 -20.64
CA ARG A 310 -9.59 -22.37 -20.19
C ARG A 310 -8.47 -23.23 -20.80
N PRO A 311 -7.86 -24.17 -20.05
CA PRO A 311 -8.23 -24.63 -18.69
C PRO A 311 -7.63 -23.82 -17.52
N ALA A 312 -6.97 -22.68 -17.75
CA ALA A 312 -6.31 -21.91 -16.70
C ALA A 312 -7.33 -21.24 -15.75
N GLN A 313 -7.00 -21.19 -14.45
CA GLN A 313 -7.69 -20.38 -13.45
C GLN A 313 -6.92 -19.09 -13.18
N LYS A 314 -7.63 -18.04 -12.76
CA LYS A 314 -7.05 -16.74 -12.41
C LYS A 314 -6.58 -16.77 -10.95
N TYR A 315 -5.28 -16.82 -10.74
CA TYR A 315 -4.72 -16.84 -9.39
C TYR A 315 -3.57 -15.87 -9.17
N ILE A 316 -3.45 -15.41 -7.93
CA ILE A 316 -2.35 -14.60 -7.42
C ILE A 316 -1.76 -15.35 -6.22
N VAL A 317 -0.44 -15.54 -6.20
CA VAL A 317 0.23 -16.22 -5.09
C VAL A 317 0.54 -15.19 -4.00
N VAL A 318 -0.01 -15.38 -2.81
CA VAL A 318 0.30 -14.50 -1.67
C VAL A 318 1.68 -14.83 -1.08
N PRO A 319 2.36 -13.88 -0.41
CA PRO A 319 3.66 -14.12 0.17
C PRO A 319 3.57 -15.11 1.35
N ASP A 320 4.58 -15.99 1.48
CA ASP A 320 4.70 -16.89 2.63
C ASP A 320 4.72 -16.12 3.96
N SER A 321 3.86 -16.56 4.88
CA SER A 321 3.67 -16.00 6.24
C SER A 321 4.65 -16.57 7.28
N ASP A 322 5.72 -17.26 6.85
CA ASP A 322 6.82 -17.67 7.73
C ASP A 322 7.33 -16.50 8.58
N LYS A 323 7.34 -16.72 9.91
CA LYS A 323 7.60 -15.68 10.92
C LYS A 323 8.93 -14.97 10.68
N LEU A 324 10.00 -15.68 10.30
CA LEU A 324 11.31 -15.08 10.09
C LEU A 324 11.29 -14.13 8.89
N LYS A 325 10.61 -14.49 7.80
CA LYS A 325 10.47 -13.61 6.63
C LYS A 325 9.68 -12.36 6.99
N VAL A 326 8.58 -12.51 7.73
CA VAL A 326 7.78 -11.37 8.20
C VAL A 326 8.61 -10.44 9.08
N THR A 327 9.34 -10.99 10.06
CA THR A 327 10.25 -10.21 10.90
C THR A 327 11.30 -9.46 10.08
N LEU A 328 11.91 -10.11 9.08
CA LEU A 328 12.88 -9.46 8.20
C LEU A 328 12.26 -8.30 7.42
N VAL A 329 11.06 -8.47 6.87
CA VAL A 329 10.36 -7.40 6.13
C VAL A 329 10.08 -6.22 7.06
N VAL A 330 9.52 -6.47 8.25
CA VAL A 330 9.20 -5.42 9.22
C VAL A 330 10.45 -4.65 9.66
N LEU A 331 11.52 -5.36 10.03
CA LEU A 331 12.78 -4.71 10.41
C LEU A 331 13.41 -3.92 9.26
N SER A 332 13.32 -4.43 8.03
CA SER A 332 13.82 -3.69 6.86
C SER A 332 13.02 -2.42 6.60
N ALA A 333 11.69 -2.47 6.73
CA ALA A 333 10.85 -1.29 6.58
C ALA A 333 11.12 -0.24 7.67
N ILE A 334 11.29 -0.68 8.92
CA ILE A 334 11.71 0.20 10.03
C ILE A 334 13.07 0.83 9.72
N PHE A 335 14.06 0.03 9.31
CA PHE A 335 15.38 0.54 8.93
C PHE A 335 15.30 1.58 7.81
N LEU A 336 14.57 1.31 6.73
CA LEU A 336 14.43 2.24 5.60
C LEU A 336 13.69 3.52 5.99
N SER A 337 12.69 3.44 6.87
CA SER A 337 12.00 4.60 7.43
C SER A 337 12.97 5.49 8.22
N PHE A 338 13.76 4.90 9.13
CA PHE A 338 14.77 5.65 9.91
C PHE A 338 15.88 6.20 9.02
N LEU A 339 16.24 5.48 7.95
CA LEU A 339 17.26 5.93 7.01
C LEU A 339 16.77 7.16 6.26
N THR A 340 15.51 7.17 5.84
CA THR A 340 14.86 8.33 5.21
C THR A 340 14.88 9.54 6.15
N ALA A 341 14.53 9.35 7.43
CA ALA A 341 14.60 10.42 8.43
C ALA A 341 16.03 10.94 8.65
N LYS A 342 17.04 10.06 8.71
CA LYS A 342 18.45 10.48 8.85
C LYS A 342 18.95 11.25 7.63
N ILE A 343 18.56 10.84 6.42
CA ILE A 343 18.89 11.59 5.19
C ILE A 343 18.26 12.98 5.23
N SER A 344 17.03 13.11 5.72
CA SER A 344 16.37 14.42 5.91
C SER A 344 17.19 15.34 6.81
N VAL A 345 17.60 14.87 7.99
CA VAL A 345 18.45 15.65 8.91
C VAL A 345 19.75 16.10 8.23
N VAL A 346 20.46 15.17 7.57
CA VAL A 346 21.72 15.49 6.88
C VAL A 346 21.52 16.49 5.73
N SER A 347 20.40 16.38 5.00
CA SER A 347 20.08 17.30 3.90
C SER A 347 19.81 18.72 4.39
N GLN A 348 19.22 18.86 5.58
CA GLN A 348 18.91 20.16 6.19
C GLN A 348 20.18 20.84 6.72
N ASP A 349 21.13 20.07 7.27
CA ASP A 349 22.41 20.59 7.74
C ASP A 349 23.31 21.15 6.62
N HIS A 350 23.09 20.77 5.35
CA HIS A 350 23.85 21.31 4.20
C HIS A 350 23.28 22.61 3.64
N ASN A 351 22.03 22.95 3.95
CA ASN A 351 21.35 24.13 3.43
C ASN A 351 21.36 25.32 4.42
N ASN A 352 21.81 25.10 5.66
CA ASN A 352 22.12 26.13 6.66
C ASN A 352 23.61 26.42 6.68
#